data_AF-A0A9B0TV88-F1
#
_entry.id   AF-A0A9B0TV88-F1
#
_cell.length_a   1.000
_cell.length_b   1.000
_cell.length_c   1.000
_cell.angle_alpha   90.00
_cell.angle_beta   90.00
_cell.angle_gamma   90.00
#
_symmetry.space_group_name_H-M   'P 1'
#
loop_
_entity.id
_entity.type
_entity.pdbx_description
1 polymer ?
#
loop_
_entity_poly.entity_id
_entity_poly.type
_entity_poly.pdbx_seq_one_letter_code
_entity_poly.pdbx_strand_id
1 'polypeptide(L)'
;MSDHRNSRRRTMKDDETLEISIPFDQAPHLDPQIFYSLSPSRGNFEESPEAGSPALALMNGVKAQLHMALERNSWLQKRIEDLEEERDFLRCQLDKFISSARIDSVKDADGVLCRYKKILGTFQKLKSMSRAFEHHRVDRNTVALTTPIAELLIVAPEKLAEVGEFDPSKERLLEYSRRCFLALDEETLKKVQALKKSKLLLPITYRFKR
;
A
#
# COMPACT_ATOMS: atom_id res chain seq x y z
N MET A 1 13.23 38.77 21.30
CA MET A 1 13.31 37.58 22.18
C MET A 1 12.24 36.61 21.76
N SER A 2 12.44 35.32 21.50
CA SER A 2 13.56 34.52 21.02
C SER A 2 12.90 33.20 20.65
N ASP A 3 13.07 32.76 19.40
CA ASP A 3 12.79 31.39 18.98
C ASP A 3 13.54 30.40 19.87
N HIS A 4 12.87 29.39 20.43
CA HIS A 4 13.54 28.16 20.85
C HIS A 4 12.82 26.95 20.23
N ARG A 5 13.45 26.47 19.15
CA ARG A 5 13.46 25.07 18.73
C ARG A 5 13.59 24.16 19.95
N ASN A 6 12.78 23.11 20.05
CA ASN A 6 13.37 21.83 20.42
C ASN A 6 12.59 20.66 19.83
N SER A 7 13.23 20.03 18.85
CA SER A 7 12.92 18.71 18.35
C SER A 7 13.30 17.70 19.44
N ARG A 8 12.33 17.12 20.14
CA ARG A 8 12.58 15.93 20.97
C ARG A 8 12.21 14.68 20.20
N ARG A 9 13.27 14.09 19.66
CA ARG A 9 13.47 12.70 19.25
C ARG A 9 12.46 11.76 19.92
N ARG A 10 11.72 11.01 19.11
CA ARG A 10 11.17 9.72 19.53
C ARG A 10 12.35 8.78 19.76
N THR A 11 12.69 8.53 21.01
CA THR A 11 13.45 7.33 21.38
C THR A 11 12.43 6.20 21.44
N MET A 12 12.39 5.36 20.41
CA MET A 12 11.80 4.02 20.58
C MET A 12 12.73 3.31 21.55
N LYS A 13 12.20 3.00 22.73
CA LYS A 13 12.86 2.15 23.70
C LYS A 13 12.77 0.74 23.10
N ASP A 14 13.91 0.22 22.70
CA ASP A 14 14.08 -1.21 22.49
C ASP A 14 13.73 -1.96 23.78
N ASP A 15 13.43 -3.23 23.61
CA ASP A 15 13.19 -4.24 24.63
C ASP A 15 11.75 -4.33 25.14
N GLU A 16 10.93 -5.09 24.40
CA GLU A 16 10.17 -6.19 25.00
C GLU A 16 10.12 -7.32 23.97
N THR A 17 11.17 -8.14 24.00
CA THR A 17 11.12 -9.51 23.51
C THR A 17 9.99 -10.18 24.27
N LEU A 18 8.84 -10.37 23.62
CA LEU A 18 7.72 -11.11 24.21
C LEU A 18 8.19 -12.54 24.46
N GLU A 19 8.72 -12.81 25.65
CA GLU A 19 8.93 -14.15 26.17
C GLU A 19 7.54 -14.77 26.35
N ILE A 20 7.09 -15.45 25.30
CA ILE A 20 6.00 -16.40 25.40
C ILE A 20 6.59 -17.59 26.16
N SER A 21 6.46 -17.57 27.48
CA SER A 21 6.74 -18.73 28.32
C SER A 21 5.73 -19.81 27.98
N ILE A 22 6.09 -20.70 27.06
CA ILE A 22 5.37 -21.95 26.81
C ILE A 22 5.51 -22.77 28.10
N PRO A 23 4.42 -23.20 28.74
CA PRO A 23 4.52 -24.20 29.80
C PRO A 23 5.14 -25.44 29.17
N PHE A 24 6.37 -25.74 29.55
CA PHE A 24 6.97 -27.02 29.19
C PHE A 24 6.19 -28.05 30.00
N ASP A 25 5.20 -28.70 29.38
CA ASP A 25 4.61 -29.90 29.96
C ASP A 25 5.75 -30.91 30.07
N GLN A 26 6.26 -31.05 31.29
CA GLN A 26 7.21 -32.06 31.67
C GLN A 26 6.66 -33.39 31.15
N ALA A 27 7.34 -33.98 30.16
CA ALA A 27 7.00 -35.32 29.71
C ALA A 27 6.88 -36.21 30.96
N PRO A 28 5.79 -36.96 31.15
CA PRO A 28 5.64 -37.80 32.34
C PRO A 28 6.87 -38.70 32.39
N HIS A 29 7.61 -38.61 33.50
CA HIS A 29 8.79 -39.42 33.73
C HIS A 29 8.35 -40.89 33.75
N LEU A 30 8.45 -41.55 32.60
CA LEU A 30 8.29 -42.99 32.52
C LEU A 30 9.45 -43.60 33.28
N ASP A 31 9.14 -44.11 34.47
CA ASP A 31 10.07 -44.86 35.29
C ASP A 31 10.65 -46.03 34.47
N PRO A 32 11.98 -46.10 34.26
CA PRO A 32 12.64 -47.21 33.59
C PRO A 32 12.35 -48.58 34.24
N GLN A 33 11.85 -48.60 35.49
CA GLN A 33 11.50 -49.84 36.19
C GLN A 33 10.26 -50.55 35.66
N ILE A 34 9.38 -49.88 34.90
CA ILE A 34 8.22 -50.55 34.29
C ILE A 34 8.66 -51.55 33.22
N PHE A 35 9.79 -51.31 32.55
CA PHE A 35 10.26 -52.17 31.47
C PHE A 35 10.95 -53.45 31.96
N TYR A 36 11.50 -53.46 33.17
CA TYR A 36 12.29 -54.59 33.70
C TYR A 36 11.48 -55.63 34.51
N SER A 37 10.16 -55.44 34.66
CA SER A 37 9.34 -56.31 35.52
C SER A 37 8.67 -57.50 34.81
N LEU A 38 8.91 -57.72 33.51
CA LEU A 38 8.29 -58.83 32.76
C LEU A 38 9.31 -59.93 32.42
N SER A 39 9.72 -60.70 33.43
CA SER A 39 10.28 -62.04 33.19
C SER A 39 9.11 -63.03 33.05
N PRO A 40 9.02 -63.84 31.98
CA PRO A 40 7.94 -64.82 31.84
C PRO A 40 8.21 -66.03 32.73
N SER A 41 7.53 -66.11 33.88
CA SER A 41 7.39 -67.38 34.58
C SER A 41 6.44 -68.26 33.78
N ARG A 42 6.98 -69.34 33.20
CA ARG A 42 6.23 -70.46 32.62
C ARG A 42 5.17 -70.94 33.62
N GLY A 43 3.92 -70.66 33.33
CA GLY A 43 2.74 -71.17 34.04
C GLY A 43 1.62 -71.37 33.03
N ASN A 44 1.05 -72.57 33.03
CA ASN A 44 0.10 -73.10 32.08
C ASN A 44 -1.27 -72.38 32.11
N PHE A 45 -1.84 -72.14 30.92
CA PHE A 45 -3.26 -72.23 30.54
C PHE A 45 -4.35 -71.65 31.47
N GLU A 46 -4.96 -70.51 31.09
CA GLU A 46 -6.43 -70.38 31.00
C GLU A 46 -6.80 -69.14 30.16
N GLU A 47 -7.51 -69.38 29.05
CA GLU A 47 -8.06 -68.39 28.12
C GLU A 47 -9.40 -67.88 28.67
N SER A 48 -9.54 -66.55 28.87
CA SER A 48 -10.80 -65.91 29.32
C SER A 48 -10.86 -64.44 28.85
N PRO A 49 -12.05 -63.90 28.52
CA PRO A 49 -12.23 -63.03 27.35
C PRO A 49 -12.11 -61.52 27.64
N GLU A 50 -11.72 -60.79 26.59
CA GLU A 50 -12.03 -59.36 26.36
C GLU A 50 -11.72 -58.34 27.47
N ALA A 51 -10.48 -58.30 27.96
CA ALA A 51 -9.92 -57.07 28.53
C ALA A 51 -8.88 -56.50 27.56
N GLY A 52 -9.23 -55.43 26.84
CA GLY A 52 -8.36 -54.82 25.82
C GLY A 52 -6.96 -54.50 26.35
N SER A 53 -5.93 -54.96 25.63
CA SER A 53 -4.52 -54.72 25.97
C SER A 53 -4.23 -53.24 26.25
N PRO A 54 -3.37 -52.88 27.22
CA PRO A 54 -2.96 -51.50 27.50
C PRO A 54 -2.47 -50.73 26.25
N ALA A 55 -1.82 -51.44 25.31
CA ALA A 55 -1.40 -50.86 24.03
C ALA A 55 -2.58 -50.46 23.13
N LEU A 56 -3.68 -51.20 23.18
CA LEU A 56 -4.90 -50.91 22.42
C LEU A 56 -5.61 -49.66 22.96
N ALA A 57 -5.66 -49.49 24.28
CA ALA A 57 -6.22 -48.28 24.91
C ALA A 57 -5.44 -47.02 24.52
N LEU A 58 -4.10 -47.09 24.51
CA LEU A 58 -3.24 -46.00 24.05
C LEU A 58 -3.49 -45.66 22.57
N MET A 59 -3.54 -46.67 21.71
CA MET A 59 -3.83 -46.47 20.28
C MET A 59 -5.20 -45.83 20.05
N ASN A 60 -6.22 -46.24 20.82
CA ASN A 60 -7.54 -45.63 20.75
C ASN A 60 -7.54 -44.17 21.20
N GLY A 61 -6.77 -43.82 22.23
CA GLY A 61 -6.57 -42.43 22.67
C GLY A 61 -5.90 -41.56 21.63
N VAL A 62 -4.81 -42.05 21.02
CA VAL A 62 -4.11 -41.36 19.92
C VAL A 62 -5.02 -41.19 18.71
N LYS A 63 -5.81 -42.21 18.36
CA LYS A 63 -6.79 -42.15 17.26
C LYS A 63 -7.87 -41.10 17.51
N ALA A 64 -8.38 -41.02 18.74
CA ALA A 64 -9.34 -39.99 19.12
C ALA A 64 -8.72 -38.58 19.07
N GLN A 65 -7.50 -38.41 19.56
CA GLN A 65 -6.78 -37.14 19.46
C GLN A 65 -6.55 -36.72 18.01
N LEU A 66 -6.17 -37.66 17.14
CA LEU A 66 -6.00 -37.40 15.71
C LEU A 66 -7.33 -36.96 15.06
N HIS A 67 -8.43 -37.64 15.36
CA HIS A 67 -9.76 -37.26 14.86
C HIS A 67 -10.12 -35.82 15.27
N MET A 68 -9.98 -35.52 16.56
CA MET A 68 -10.26 -34.17 17.09
C MET A 68 -9.30 -33.11 16.52
N ALA A 69 -8.05 -33.47 16.21
CA ALA A 69 -7.09 -32.58 15.58
C ALA A 69 -7.43 -32.30 14.12
N LEU A 70 -7.88 -33.32 13.37
CA LEU A 70 -8.34 -33.17 11.99
C LEU A 70 -9.57 -32.25 11.89
N GLU A 71 -10.53 -32.38 12.81
CA GLU A 71 -11.69 -31.49 12.89
C GLU A 71 -11.27 -30.04 13.17
N ARG A 72 -10.35 -29.83 14.11
CA ARG A 72 -9.78 -28.50 14.39
C ARG A 72 -9.07 -27.91 13.18
N ASN A 73 -8.27 -28.70 12.46
CA ASN A 73 -7.60 -28.26 11.24
C ASN A 73 -8.61 -27.86 10.16
N SER A 74 -9.65 -28.67 9.95
CA SER A 74 -10.74 -28.34 9.01
C SER A 74 -11.41 -27.00 9.37
N TRP A 75 -11.67 -26.77 10.66
CA TRP A 75 -12.25 -25.52 11.13
C TRP A 75 -11.31 -24.32 10.94
N LEU A 76 -10.03 -24.48 11.30
CA LEU A 76 -9.02 -23.43 11.10
C LEU A 76 -8.85 -23.09 9.62
N GLN A 77 -8.93 -24.09 8.75
CA GLN A 77 -8.77 -23.88 7.31
C GLN A 77 -9.92 -23.08 6.71
N LYS A 78 -11.17 -23.35 7.13
CA LYS A 78 -12.32 -22.50 6.79
C LYS A 78 -12.15 -21.08 7.31
N ARG A 79 -11.68 -20.93 8.55
CA ARG A 79 -11.43 -19.61 9.12
C ARG A 79 -10.35 -18.84 8.36
N ILE A 80 -9.31 -19.51 7.89
CA ILE A 80 -8.27 -18.89 7.06
C ILE A 80 -8.88 -18.41 5.76
N GLU A 81 -9.66 -19.25 5.07
CA GLU A 81 -10.34 -18.90 3.81
C GLU A 81 -11.24 -17.66 3.99
N ASP A 82 -12.09 -17.64 5.02
CA ASP A 82 -12.95 -16.48 5.35
C ASP A 82 -12.11 -15.19 5.52
N LEU A 83 -11.00 -15.27 6.24
CA LEU A 83 -10.10 -14.12 6.47
C LEU A 83 -9.37 -13.68 5.20
N GLU A 84 -9.04 -14.61 4.31
CA GLU A 84 -8.43 -14.29 3.02
C GLU A 84 -9.43 -13.61 2.08
N GLU A 85 -10.69 -14.04 2.08
CA GLU A 85 -11.78 -13.36 1.37
C GLU A 85 -11.99 -11.94 1.90
N GLU A 86 -12.02 -11.75 3.22
CA GLU A 86 -12.11 -10.42 3.84
C GLU A 86 -10.93 -9.53 3.44
N ARG A 87 -9.70 -10.07 3.49
CA ARG A 87 -8.49 -9.37 3.03
C ARG A 87 -8.62 -8.94 1.58
N ASP A 88 -9.05 -9.83 0.70
CA ASP A 88 -9.12 -9.55 -0.74
C ASP A 88 -10.26 -8.57 -1.07
N PHE A 89 -11.37 -8.64 -0.34
CA PHE A 89 -12.41 -7.63 -0.37
C PHE A 89 -11.89 -6.25 0.06
N LEU A 90 -11.17 -6.17 1.19
CA LEU A 90 -10.59 -4.91 1.67
C LEU A 90 -9.53 -4.37 0.71
N ARG A 91 -8.71 -5.24 0.11
CA ARG A 91 -7.74 -4.86 -0.94
C ARG A 91 -8.46 -4.29 -2.16
N CYS A 92 -9.55 -4.91 -2.60
CA CYS A 92 -10.38 -4.41 -3.70
C CYS A 92 -11.02 -3.05 -3.38
N GLN A 93 -11.54 -2.87 -2.15
CA GLN A 93 -12.05 -1.56 -1.71
C GLN A 93 -10.95 -0.50 -1.72
N LEU A 94 -9.78 -0.85 -1.20
CA LEU A 94 -8.62 0.05 -1.15
C LEU A 94 -8.15 0.42 -2.56
N ASP A 95 -8.09 -0.51 -3.50
CA ASP A 95 -7.71 -0.22 -4.88
C ASP A 95 -8.70 0.71 -5.58
N LYS A 96 -10.00 0.57 -5.31
CA LYS A 96 -11.03 1.50 -5.81
C LYS A 96 -10.84 2.90 -5.20
N PHE A 97 -10.61 2.98 -3.90
CA PHE A 97 -10.38 4.25 -3.20
C PHE A 97 -9.09 4.93 -3.67
N ILE A 98 -7.99 4.18 -3.76
CA ILE A 98 -6.70 4.65 -4.26
C ILE A 98 -6.81 5.05 -5.73
N SER A 99 -7.50 4.31 -6.58
CA SER A 99 -7.67 4.68 -7.99
C SER A 99 -8.46 5.99 -8.13
N SER A 100 -9.51 6.16 -7.32
CA SER A 100 -10.24 7.42 -7.20
C SER A 100 -9.33 8.56 -6.71
N ALA A 101 -8.51 8.32 -5.68
CA ALA A 101 -7.58 9.32 -5.14
C ALA A 101 -6.35 9.59 -6.04
N ARG A 102 -5.92 8.63 -6.88
CA ARG A 102 -4.79 8.78 -7.81
C ARG A 102 -5.12 9.70 -8.98
N ILE A 103 -6.40 9.88 -9.31
CA ILE A 103 -6.83 10.95 -10.24
C ILE A 103 -6.36 12.33 -9.73
N ASP A 104 -6.16 12.47 -8.41
CA ASP A 104 -5.71 13.71 -7.77
C ASP A 104 -4.18 13.80 -7.58
N SER A 105 -3.41 12.72 -7.77
CA SER A 105 -1.94 12.76 -7.77
C SER A 105 -1.39 12.72 -9.20
N VAL A 106 -1.04 13.88 -9.75
CA VAL A 106 -0.37 13.96 -11.06
C VAL A 106 1.09 13.58 -10.88
N LYS A 107 1.52 12.52 -11.58
CA LYS A 107 2.85 11.92 -11.44
C LYS A 107 3.75 12.15 -12.64
N ASP A 108 3.19 12.48 -13.79
CA ASP A 108 3.86 12.61 -15.08
C ASP A 108 3.28 13.78 -15.90
N ALA A 109 3.91 14.06 -17.05
CA ALA A 109 3.52 15.14 -17.95
C ALA A 109 2.11 14.96 -18.51
N ASP A 110 1.70 13.72 -18.79
CA ASP A 110 0.37 13.40 -19.31
C ASP A 110 -0.72 13.65 -18.28
N GLY A 111 -0.47 13.29 -17.01
CA GLY A 111 -1.33 13.61 -15.89
C GLY A 111 -1.52 15.12 -15.74
N VAL A 112 -0.43 15.91 -15.87
CA VAL A 112 -0.51 17.37 -15.84
C VAL A 112 -1.43 17.86 -16.96
N LEU A 113 -1.21 17.41 -18.19
CA LEU A 113 -1.97 17.83 -19.36
C LEU A 113 -3.45 17.45 -19.25
N CYS A 114 -3.74 16.23 -18.81
CA CYS A 114 -5.10 15.73 -18.58
C CYS A 114 -5.85 16.60 -17.56
N ARG A 115 -5.22 16.86 -16.40
CA ARG A 115 -5.78 17.75 -15.38
C ARG A 115 -5.99 19.16 -15.92
N TYR A 116 -4.99 19.72 -16.60
CA TYR A 116 -5.03 21.08 -17.14
C TYR A 116 -6.21 21.25 -18.11
N LYS A 117 -6.39 20.31 -19.05
CA LYS A 117 -7.51 20.32 -20.01
C LYS A 117 -8.87 20.19 -19.31
N LYS A 118 -9.00 19.35 -18.28
CA LYS A 118 -10.22 19.23 -17.47
C LYS A 118 -10.57 20.53 -16.75
N ILE A 119 -9.59 21.17 -16.09
CA ILE A 119 -9.78 22.45 -15.40
C ILE A 119 -10.12 23.54 -16.40
N LEU A 120 -9.43 23.59 -17.55
CA LEU A 120 -9.71 24.52 -18.64
C LEU A 120 -11.16 24.41 -19.13
N GLY A 121 -11.66 23.19 -19.36
CA GLY A 121 -13.06 22.97 -19.75
C GLY A 121 -14.06 23.51 -18.72
N THR A 122 -13.80 23.31 -17.43
CA THR A 122 -14.65 23.88 -16.37
C THR A 122 -14.52 25.41 -16.28
N PHE A 123 -13.31 25.96 -16.39
CA PHE A 123 -13.10 27.41 -16.45
C PHE A 123 -13.84 28.05 -17.63
N GLN A 124 -13.82 27.42 -18.80
CA GLN A 124 -14.55 27.89 -19.97
C GLN A 124 -16.06 27.89 -19.75
N LYS A 125 -16.61 26.96 -18.96
CA LYS A 125 -18.04 26.92 -18.60
C LYS A 125 -18.40 27.94 -17.51
N LEU A 126 -17.65 27.95 -16.40
CA LEU A 126 -17.96 28.75 -15.22
C LEU A 126 -17.44 30.19 -15.28
N LYS A 127 -16.51 30.49 -16.19
CA LYS A 127 -15.76 31.76 -16.31
C LYS A 127 -15.11 32.22 -15.00
N SER A 128 -14.84 31.29 -14.09
CA SER A 128 -14.26 31.56 -12.77
C SER A 128 -13.15 30.54 -12.46
N MET A 129 -11.95 31.05 -12.20
CA MET A 129 -10.81 30.22 -11.82
C MET A 129 -11.03 29.54 -10.47
N SER A 130 -11.47 30.29 -9.46
CA SER A 130 -11.71 29.76 -8.11
C SER A 130 -12.72 28.61 -8.14
N ARG A 131 -13.86 28.79 -8.83
CA ARG A 131 -14.88 27.74 -8.94
C ARG A 131 -14.40 26.54 -9.76
N ALA A 132 -13.57 26.76 -10.77
CA ALA A 132 -12.99 25.66 -11.54
C ALA A 132 -12.01 24.83 -10.68
N PHE A 133 -11.17 25.49 -9.88
CA PHE A 133 -10.25 24.82 -8.96
C PHE A 133 -10.98 24.07 -7.85
N GLU A 134 -12.01 24.67 -7.25
CA GLU A 134 -12.86 24.05 -6.24
C GLU A 134 -13.57 22.81 -6.80
N HIS A 135 -14.15 22.90 -8.01
CA HIS A 135 -14.83 21.79 -8.67
C HIS A 135 -13.91 20.58 -8.89
N HIS A 136 -12.64 20.83 -9.24
CA HIS A 136 -11.64 19.77 -9.46
C HIS A 136 -10.86 19.42 -8.19
N ARG A 137 -11.15 20.06 -7.05
CA ARG A 137 -10.46 19.88 -5.77
C ARG A 137 -8.92 20.01 -5.86
N VAL A 138 -8.44 20.95 -6.67
CA VAL A 138 -7.00 21.19 -6.85
C VAL A 138 -6.62 22.58 -6.35
N ASP A 139 -5.49 22.67 -5.64
CA ASP A 139 -4.92 23.94 -5.24
C ASP A 139 -4.38 24.76 -6.42
N ARG A 140 -4.53 26.09 -6.36
CA ARG A 140 -4.08 27.01 -7.39
C ARG A 140 -2.57 26.92 -7.64
N ASN A 141 -1.75 26.80 -6.59
CA ASN A 141 -0.30 26.74 -6.74
C ASN A 141 0.14 25.43 -7.37
N THR A 142 -0.52 24.31 -7.06
CA THR A 142 -0.26 23.01 -7.71
C THR A 142 -0.43 23.11 -9.23
N VAL A 143 -1.52 23.75 -9.69
CA VAL A 143 -1.72 23.98 -11.12
C VAL A 143 -0.67 24.94 -11.65
N ALA A 144 -0.43 26.07 -10.98
CA ALA A 144 0.55 27.05 -11.41
C ALA A 144 1.95 26.44 -11.63
N LEU A 145 2.45 25.68 -10.65
CA LEU A 145 3.76 25.05 -10.66
C LEU A 145 3.98 24.11 -11.86
N THR A 146 2.90 23.52 -12.37
CA THR A 146 2.93 22.55 -13.47
C THR A 146 2.41 23.12 -14.80
N THR A 147 1.88 24.34 -14.79
CA THR A 147 1.42 25.06 -15.99
C THR A 147 2.46 25.12 -17.12
N PRO A 148 3.77 25.37 -16.87
CA PRO A 148 4.76 25.40 -17.94
C PRO A 148 4.83 24.11 -18.78
N ILE A 149 4.61 22.95 -18.15
CA ILE A 149 4.54 21.66 -18.86
C ILE A 149 3.37 21.66 -19.84
N ALA A 150 2.18 22.05 -19.36
CA ALA A 150 0.98 22.11 -20.20
C ALA A 150 1.10 23.17 -21.31
N GLU A 151 1.66 24.34 -21.00
CA GLU A 151 1.89 25.41 -21.98
C GLU A 151 2.81 24.95 -23.11
N LEU A 152 3.92 24.30 -22.78
CA LEU A 152 4.84 23.75 -23.78
C LEU A 152 4.16 22.68 -24.63
N LEU A 153 3.50 21.69 -24.00
CA LEU A 153 2.81 20.60 -24.69
C LEU A 153 1.69 21.07 -25.64
N ILE A 154 1.01 22.18 -25.31
CA ILE A 154 -0.10 22.71 -26.11
C ILE A 154 0.39 23.66 -27.20
N VAL A 155 1.37 24.51 -26.90
CA VAL A 155 1.75 25.64 -27.78
C VAL A 155 2.95 25.34 -28.65
N ALA A 156 3.90 24.53 -28.18
CA ALA A 156 5.14 24.23 -28.86
C ALA A 156 5.61 22.79 -28.57
N PRO A 157 4.84 21.76 -28.99
CA PRO A 157 5.23 20.37 -28.79
C PRO A 157 6.56 20.01 -29.47
N GLU A 158 6.94 20.71 -30.53
CA GLU A 158 8.23 20.55 -31.22
C GLU A 158 9.44 20.83 -30.30
N LYS A 159 9.27 21.68 -29.28
CA LYS A 159 10.33 22.01 -28.32
C LYS A 159 10.52 20.98 -27.22
N LEU A 160 9.68 19.94 -27.16
CA LEU A 160 9.87 18.83 -26.22
C LEU A 160 11.20 18.11 -26.47
N ALA A 161 11.68 18.08 -27.71
CA ALA A 161 12.97 17.48 -28.05
C ALA A 161 14.15 18.22 -27.37
N GLU A 162 14.05 19.54 -27.22
CA GLU A 162 15.08 20.36 -26.55
C GLU A 162 15.04 20.18 -25.02
N VAL A 163 13.84 20.02 -24.47
CA VAL A 163 13.65 19.77 -23.04
C VAL A 163 14.07 18.34 -22.70
N GLY A 164 13.82 17.36 -23.57
CA GLY A 164 14.02 15.94 -23.28
C GLY A 164 12.89 15.35 -22.43
N GLU A 165 12.85 14.03 -22.32
CA GLU A 165 11.78 13.30 -21.63
C GLU A 165 11.83 13.50 -20.10
N PHE A 166 10.66 13.36 -19.48
CA PHE A 166 10.52 13.32 -18.03
C PHE A 166 10.75 11.89 -17.53
N ASP A 167 11.72 11.73 -16.62
CA ASP A 167 11.95 10.45 -15.93
C ASP A 167 11.75 10.62 -14.42
N PRO A 168 10.68 10.05 -13.83
CA PRO A 168 10.37 10.19 -12.41
C PRO A 168 11.42 9.54 -11.50
N SER A 169 12.32 8.70 -12.05
CA SER A 169 13.44 8.10 -11.31
C SER A 169 14.64 9.05 -11.22
N LYS A 170 14.75 10.03 -12.14
CA LYS A 170 15.90 10.93 -12.25
C LYS A 170 15.64 12.33 -11.71
N GLU A 171 14.40 12.80 -11.78
CA GLU A 171 14.04 14.13 -11.31
C GLU A 171 12.60 14.17 -10.78
N ARG A 172 12.24 15.24 -10.07
CA ARG A 172 10.85 15.45 -9.67
C ARG A 172 10.15 16.30 -10.75
N LEU A 173 8.83 16.17 -10.79
CA LEU A 173 7.99 16.85 -11.78
C LEU A 173 8.15 18.39 -11.77
N LEU A 174 8.51 18.97 -10.62
CA LEU A 174 8.74 20.42 -10.51
C LEU A 174 10.02 20.85 -11.22
N GLU A 175 11.10 20.08 -11.11
CA GLU A 175 12.34 20.31 -11.85
C GLU A 175 12.08 20.19 -13.36
N TYR A 176 11.32 19.18 -13.80
CA TYR A 176 10.88 19.06 -15.19
C TYR A 176 10.10 20.29 -15.67
N SER A 177 9.13 20.75 -14.87
CA SER A 177 8.37 21.97 -15.16
C SER A 177 9.27 23.21 -15.32
N ARG A 178 10.33 23.31 -14.52
CA ARG A 178 11.32 24.39 -14.66
C ARG A 178 12.08 24.28 -15.98
N ARG A 179 12.46 23.08 -16.42
CA ARG A 179 13.10 22.86 -17.73
C ARG A 179 12.15 23.26 -18.87
N CYS A 180 10.88 22.85 -18.80
CA CYS A 180 9.86 23.30 -19.76
C CYS A 180 9.73 24.82 -19.81
N PHE A 181 9.73 25.48 -18.65
CA PHE A 181 9.65 26.95 -18.57
C PHE A 181 10.85 27.64 -19.23
N LEU A 182 12.06 27.12 -19.06
CA LEU A 182 13.27 27.70 -19.65
C LEU A 182 13.34 27.52 -21.17
N ALA A 183 12.67 26.51 -21.73
CA ALA A 183 12.59 26.29 -23.18
C ALA A 183 11.52 27.17 -23.87
N LEU A 184 10.64 27.83 -23.10
CA LEU A 184 9.67 28.78 -23.64
C LEU A 184 10.38 30.09 -24.01
N ASP A 185 10.70 30.23 -25.30
CA ASP A 185 11.22 31.47 -25.86
C ASP A 185 10.16 32.59 -25.95
N GLU A 186 10.60 33.77 -26.33
CA GLU A 186 9.75 34.96 -26.37
C GLU A 186 8.62 34.85 -27.41
N GLU A 187 8.83 34.14 -28.51
CA GLU A 187 7.76 33.88 -29.50
C GLU A 187 6.69 32.95 -28.94
N THR A 188 7.10 31.84 -28.31
CA THR A 188 6.16 30.89 -27.69
C THR A 188 5.40 31.55 -26.54
N LEU A 189 6.06 32.37 -25.73
CA LEU A 189 5.40 33.13 -24.67
C LEU A 189 4.33 34.09 -25.22
N LYS A 190 4.58 34.76 -26.36
CA LYS A 190 3.56 35.59 -27.02
C LYS A 190 2.35 34.76 -27.46
N LYS A 191 2.57 33.57 -28.04
CA LYS A 191 1.50 32.61 -28.41
C LYS A 191 0.71 32.16 -27.17
N VAL A 192 1.39 31.78 -26.08
CA VAL A 192 0.76 31.44 -24.79
C VAL A 192 -0.12 32.58 -24.28
N GLN A 193 0.37 33.83 -24.30
CA GLN A 193 -0.42 34.98 -23.85
C GLN A 193 -1.65 35.23 -24.72
N ALA A 194 -1.54 35.05 -26.05
CA ALA A 194 -2.69 35.15 -26.95
C ALA A 194 -3.75 34.09 -26.63
N LEU A 195 -3.34 32.85 -26.38
CA LEU A 195 -4.25 31.75 -26.03
C LEU A 195 -4.90 31.93 -24.64
N LYS A 196 -4.18 32.50 -23.67
CA LYS A 196 -4.77 32.90 -22.38
C LYS A 196 -5.85 33.95 -22.55
N LYS A 197 -5.62 34.97 -23.40
CA LYS A 197 -6.60 36.01 -23.70
C LYS A 197 -7.85 35.46 -24.41
N SER A 198 -7.68 34.50 -25.31
CA SER A 198 -8.79 33.81 -25.99
C SER A 198 -9.46 32.71 -25.17
N LYS A 199 -9.05 32.51 -23.90
CA LYS A 199 -9.56 31.47 -22.98
C LYS A 199 -9.33 30.04 -23.49
N LEU A 200 -8.35 29.85 -24.35
CA LEU A 200 -7.84 28.54 -24.80
C LEU A 200 -6.72 28.01 -23.90
N LEU A 201 -6.21 28.85 -23.00
CA LEU A 201 -5.37 28.47 -21.87
C LEU A 201 -5.89 29.08 -20.57
N LEU A 202 -5.53 28.49 -19.43
CA LEU A 202 -5.88 29.03 -18.12
C LEU A 202 -5.13 30.36 -17.90
N PRO A 203 -5.79 31.42 -17.41
CA PRO A 203 -5.17 32.69 -17.05
C PRO A 203 -4.42 32.58 -15.70
N ILE A 204 -3.46 31.65 -15.65
CA ILE A 204 -2.57 31.43 -14.52
C ILE A 204 -1.14 31.46 -15.03
N THR A 205 -0.24 32.02 -14.24
CA THR A 205 1.17 32.06 -14.57
C THR A 205 1.94 31.75 -13.30
N TYR A 206 2.93 30.88 -13.42
CA TYR A 206 3.90 30.68 -12.37
C TYR A 206 5.18 31.44 -12.71
N ARG A 207 5.74 32.14 -11.73
CA ARG A 207 7.04 32.78 -11.86
C ARG A 207 8.02 32.00 -11.02
N PHE A 208 8.90 31.25 -11.67
CA PHE A 208 10.09 30.75 -10.99
C PHE A 208 10.87 31.96 -10.48
N LYS A 209 11.13 31.99 -9.17
CA LYS A 209 12.07 32.97 -8.60
C LYS A 209 13.45 32.69 -9.22
N ARG A 210 14.07 33.74 -9.77
CA ARG A 210 15.45 33.72 -10.23
C ARG A 210 16.38 33.60 -9.02
#